data_AF-A0A529CKR7-F1
#
_entry.id   AF-A0A529CKR7-F1
#
_cell.length_a   1.000
_cell.length_b   1.000
_cell.length_c   1.000
_cell.angle_alpha   90.00
_cell.angle_beta   90.00
_cell.angle_gamma   90.00
#
_symmetry.space_group_name_H-M   'P 1'
#
loop_
_entity.id
_entity.type
_entity.pdbx_description
1 polymer ?
#
loop_
_entity_poly.entity_id
_entity_poly.type
_entity_poly.pdbx_seq_one_letter_code
_entity_poly.pdbx_strand_id
1 'polypeptide(L)'
;MDAIEKAIRNAFEKGNADDRAFRERVYRSAFAALDRALQANPNVTVEVAIKRRKAVQAKITEIESEFLPAVADVAAPTDSLKTAPEVEPPAEAEAEPAPSTDVVVDGPAQPPESDAPRSRAWS
;
A
#
# COMPACT_ATOMS: atom_id res chain seq x y z
N MET A 1 14.32 14.53 -20.72
CA MET A 1 14.15 13.89 -19.40
C MET A 1 12.66 13.75 -19.15
N ASP A 2 12.19 12.57 -18.74
CA ASP A 2 10.77 12.38 -18.40
C ASP A 2 10.39 13.14 -17.12
N ALA A 3 9.12 13.46 -16.93
CA ALA A 3 8.65 14.17 -15.73
C ALA A 3 8.85 13.33 -14.44
N ILE A 4 8.65 12.02 -14.52
CA ILE A 4 8.87 11.07 -13.43
C ILE A 4 10.37 10.88 -13.18
N GLU A 5 11.16 10.76 -14.23
CA GLU A 5 12.63 10.68 -14.15
C GLU A 5 13.23 11.91 -13.44
N LYS A 6 12.76 13.12 -13.81
CA LYS A 6 13.15 14.37 -13.16
C LYS A 6 12.72 14.40 -11.68
N ALA A 7 11.55 13.88 -11.35
CA ALA A 7 11.08 13.80 -9.97
C ALA A 7 11.93 12.85 -9.12
N ILE A 8 12.34 11.70 -9.66
CA ILE A 8 13.26 10.75 -9.00
C ILE A 8 14.61 11.43 -8.72
N ARG A 9 15.27 12.00 -9.74
CA ARG A 9 16.57 12.66 -9.55
C ARG A 9 16.48 13.83 -8.57
N ASN A 10 15.41 14.63 -8.61
CA ASN A 10 15.23 15.73 -7.65
C ASN A 10 14.92 15.28 -6.22
N ALA A 11 14.32 14.10 -6.03
CA ALA A 11 14.18 13.50 -4.70
C ALA A 11 15.53 12.99 -4.18
N PHE A 12 16.39 12.47 -5.06
CA PHE A 12 17.75 12.04 -4.73
C PHE A 12 18.66 13.22 -4.37
N GLU A 13 18.61 14.32 -5.11
CA GLU A 13 19.30 15.59 -4.81
C GLU A 13 18.95 16.17 -3.42
N LYS A 14 17.76 15.85 -2.89
CA LYS A 14 17.23 16.37 -1.61
C LYS A 14 17.31 15.38 -0.45
N GLY A 15 17.76 14.15 -0.69
CA GLY A 15 17.74 13.07 0.27
C GLY A 15 19.03 12.27 0.27
N ASN A 16 18.97 11.04 0.79
CA ASN A 16 20.11 10.14 0.78
C ASN A 16 19.96 9.16 -0.38
N ALA A 17 20.57 9.47 -1.53
CA ALA A 17 20.54 8.61 -2.71
C ALA A 17 21.30 7.29 -2.50
N ASP A 18 22.29 7.23 -1.60
CA ASP A 18 23.06 6.00 -1.31
C ASP A 18 22.25 5.01 -0.45
N ASP A 19 21.30 5.48 0.37
CA ASP A 19 20.37 4.63 1.10
C ASP A 19 19.36 3.94 0.17
N ARG A 20 19.53 2.62 0.01
CA ARG A 20 18.61 1.77 -0.74
C ARG A 20 17.16 1.87 -0.26
N ALA A 21 16.92 1.97 1.06
CA ALA A 21 15.56 2.08 1.60
C ALA A 21 14.93 3.46 1.31
N PHE A 22 15.74 4.49 1.11
CA PHE A 22 15.28 5.77 0.55
C PHE A 22 14.98 5.64 -0.95
N ARG A 23 15.90 5.08 -1.76
CA ARG A 23 15.68 4.86 -3.20
C ARG A 23 14.40 4.08 -3.49
N GLU A 24 14.19 2.95 -2.81
CA GLU A 24 12.98 2.12 -2.97
C GLU A 24 11.68 2.87 -2.65
N ARG A 25 11.69 3.78 -1.65
CA ARG A 25 10.52 4.62 -1.34
C ARG A 25 10.26 5.66 -2.43
N VAL A 26 11.32 6.28 -2.96
CA VAL A 26 11.22 7.23 -4.08
C VAL A 26 10.68 6.53 -5.34
N TYR A 27 11.19 5.34 -5.69
CA TYR A 27 10.71 4.57 -6.84
C TYR A 27 9.23 4.16 -6.69
N ARG A 28 8.81 3.69 -5.50
CA ARG A 28 7.40 3.39 -5.21
C ARG A 28 6.52 4.63 -5.38
N SER A 29 6.96 5.79 -4.87
CA SER A 29 6.25 7.06 -5.03
C SER A 29 6.16 7.50 -6.50
N ALA A 30 7.24 7.35 -7.27
CA ALA A 30 7.30 7.65 -8.70
C ALA A 30 6.32 6.80 -9.53
N PHE A 31 6.22 5.50 -9.25
CA PHE A 31 5.20 4.64 -9.87
C PHE A 31 3.77 5.04 -9.48
N ALA A 32 3.52 5.32 -8.20
CA ALA A 32 2.20 5.73 -7.74
C ALA A 32 1.78 7.10 -8.32
N ALA A 33 2.73 8.00 -8.59
CA ALA A 33 2.48 9.26 -9.27
C ALA A 33 2.17 9.05 -10.77
N LEU A 34 2.96 8.20 -11.45
CA LEU A 34 2.69 7.81 -12.84
C LEU A 34 1.30 7.17 -12.97
N ASP A 35 0.97 6.19 -12.14
CA ASP A 35 -0.27 5.43 -12.30
C ASP A 35 -1.50 6.31 -12.06
N ARG A 36 -1.49 7.17 -11.03
CA ARG A 36 -2.53 8.20 -10.84
C ARG A 36 -2.64 9.15 -12.04
N ALA A 37 -1.52 9.57 -12.61
CA ALA A 37 -1.55 10.41 -13.81
C ALA A 37 -2.11 9.67 -15.04
N LEU A 38 -1.89 8.36 -15.17
CA LEU A 38 -2.50 7.55 -16.24
C LEU A 38 -4.01 7.40 -16.02
N GLN A 39 -4.44 7.09 -14.79
CA GLN A 39 -5.85 6.94 -14.40
C GLN A 39 -6.64 8.25 -14.58
N ALA A 40 -6.05 9.40 -14.26
CA ALA A 40 -6.68 10.71 -14.38
C ALA A 40 -6.84 11.23 -15.83
N ASN A 41 -6.23 10.56 -16.81
CA ASN A 41 -6.27 10.96 -18.22
C ASN A 41 -7.13 10.00 -19.06
N PRO A 42 -8.44 10.25 -19.26
CA PRO A 42 -9.33 9.34 -19.98
C PRO A 42 -8.97 9.15 -21.46
N ASN A 43 -8.13 10.03 -22.02
CA ASN A 43 -7.61 9.94 -23.39
C ASN A 43 -6.45 8.94 -23.54
N VAL A 44 -5.93 8.37 -22.44
CA VAL A 44 -4.82 7.41 -22.48
C VAL A 44 -5.36 5.99 -22.64
N THR A 45 -4.99 5.33 -23.74
CA THR A 45 -5.34 3.92 -23.94
C THR A 45 -4.52 3.01 -23.02
N VAL A 46 -5.07 1.82 -22.72
CA VAL A 46 -4.40 0.80 -21.90
C VAL A 46 -3.02 0.43 -22.45
N GLU A 47 -2.87 0.37 -23.78
CA GLU A 47 -1.58 0.10 -24.44
C GLU A 47 -0.54 1.21 -24.15
N VAL A 48 -0.94 2.49 -24.24
CA VAL A 48 -0.07 3.63 -23.91
C VAL A 48 0.28 3.63 -22.41
N ALA A 49 -0.66 3.28 -21.53
CA ALA A 49 -0.40 3.11 -20.10
C ALA A 49 0.61 1.99 -19.81
N ILE A 50 0.51 0.85 -20.49
CA ILE A 50 1.48 -0.25 -20.40
C ILE A 50 2.86 0.19 -20.90
N LYS A 51 2.94 0.85 -22.08
CA LYS A 51 4.21 1.36 -22.63
C LYS A 51 4.88 2.36 -21.67
N ARG A 52 4.12 3.28 -21.08
CA ARG A 52 4.63 4.25 -20.09
C ARG A 52 5.11 3.59 -18.81
N ARG A 53 4.37 2.62 -18.25
CA ARG A 53 4.82 1.86 -17.07
C ARG A 53 6.12 1.09 -17.32
N LYS A 54 6.25 0.44 -18.49
CA LYS A 54 7.50 -0.22 -18.91
C LYS A 54 8.67 0.74 -19.08
N ALA A 55 8.44 1.93 -19.67
CA ALA A 55 9.47 2.95 -19.84
C ALA A 55 10.02 3.45 -18.49
N VAL A 56 9.15 3.64 -17.48
CA VAL A 56 9.57 4.05 -16.13
C VAL A 56 10.27 2.91 -15.37
N GLN A 57 9.87 1.64 -15.57
CA GLN A 57 10.66 0.49 -15.06
C GLN A 57 12.07 0.48 -15.63
N ALA A 58 12.22 0.57 -16.96
CA ALA A 58 13.53 0.59 -17.61
C ALA A 58 14.41 1.74 -17.10
N LYS A 59 13.83 2.94 -16.90
CA LYS A 59 14.55 4.09 -16.34
C LYS A 59 14.97 3.90 -14.88
N ILE A 60 14.15 3.24 -14.06
CA ILE A 60 14.54 2.91 -12.68
C ILE A 60 15.65 1.86 -12.64
N THR A 61 15.66 0.88 -13.55
CA THR A 61 16.79 -0.07 -13.68
C THR A 61 18.08 0.61 -14.15
N GLU A 62 17.99 1.53 -15.10
CA GLU A 62 19.12 2.35 -15.56
C GLU A 62 19.70 3.19 -14.42
N ILE A 63 18.84 3.87 -13.65
CA ILE A 63 19.24 4.68 -12.48
C ILE A 63 19.82 3.80 -11.37
N GLU A 64 19.21 2.66 -11.02
CA GLU A 64 19.72 1.80 -9.95
C GLU A 64 21.09 1.20 -10.29
N SER A 65 21.36 0.98 -11.58
CA SER A 65 22.69 0.58 -12.08
C SER A 65 23.76 1.66 -11.86
N GLU A 66 23.39 2.94 -11.70
CA GLU A 66 24.33 4.03 -11.30
C GLU A 66 24.78 3.88 -9.83
N PHE A 67 23.99 3.21 -8.98
CA PHE A 67 24.26 3.02 -7.54
C PHE A 67 24.84 1.66 -7.17
N LEU A 68 24.83 0.69 -8.09
CA LEU A 68 25.45 -0.61 -7.86
C LEU A 68 26.96 -0.54 -8.17
N PRO A 69 27.85 -0.88 -7.22
CA PRO A 69 29.26 -1.06 -7.55
C PRO A 69 29.40 -2.22 -8.56
N ALA A 70 30.31 -2.08 -9.52
CA ALA A 70 30.44 -2.95 -10.72
C ALA A 70 30.87 -4.42 -10.46
N VAL A 71 30.66 -4.93 -9.25
CA VAL A 71 31.02 -6.28 -8.78
C VAL A 71 29.90 -7.00 -7.99
N ALA A 72 28.73 -6.38 -7.83
CA ALA A 72 27.59 -7.01 -7.13
C ALA A 72 26.68 -7.81 -8.09
N ASP A 73 27.19 -8.93 -8.61
CA ASP A 73 26.36 -9.95 -9.24
C ASP A 73 25.57 -10.74 -8.16
N VAL A 74 24.38 -11.23 -8.52
CA VAL A 74 23.46 -12.04 -7.70
C VAL A 74 22.91 -11.42 -6.41
N ALA A 75 21.72 -10.81 -6.53
CA ALA A 75 20.63 -11.00 -5.57
C ALA A 75 19.30 -11.11 -6.33
N ALA A 76 18.55 -12.19 -6.10
CA ALA A 76 17.42 -12.59 -6.95
C ALA A 76 16.29 -11.55 -7.00
N PRO A 77 15.53 -11.48 -8.12
CA PRO A 77 14.29 -10.71 -8.16
C PRO A 77 13.29 -11.35 -7.19
N THR A 78 13.03 -10.68 -6.07
CA THR A 78 11.81 -10.96 -5.29
C THR A 78 10.63 -10.52 -6.13
N ASP A 79 10.06 -11.48 -6.84
CA ASP A 79 8.74 -11.39 -7.42
C ASP A 79 7.76 -10.90 -6.35
N SER A 80 7.37 -9.64 -6.49
CA SER A 80 6.33 -9.01 -5.65
C SER A 80 4.99 -9.01 -6.39
N LEU A 81 4.68 -10.09 -7.13
CA LEU A 81 3.34 -10.35 -7.68
C LEU A 81 2.47 -11.13 -6.70
N LYS A 82 2.50 -10.75 -5.41
CA LYS A 82 1.44 -11.14 -4.47
C LYS A 82 1.22 -10.09 -3.38
N THR A 83 0.17 -9.29 -3.60
CA THR A 83 -0.90 -8.98 -2.64
C THR A 83 -1.81 -7.95 -3.32
N ALA A 84 -2.90 -8.45 -3.92
CA ALA A 84 -4.12 -7.65 -4.05
C ALA A 84 -4.61 -7.30 -2.63
N PRO A 85 -5.40 -6.23 -2.44
CA PRO A 85 -5.90 -5.89 -1.10
C PRO A 85 -6.92 -6.94 -0.63
N GLU A 86 -6.43 -7.98 0.04
CA GLU A 86 -7.24 -8.86 0.86
C GLU A 86 -7.76 -8.02 2.03
N VAL A 87 -9.08 -7.84 2.11
CA VAL A 87 -9.71 -7.00 3.14
C VAL A 87 -9.92 -7.85 4.38
N GLU A 88 -8.88 -8.00 5.20
CA GLU A 88 -9.01 -8.60 6.54
C GLU A 88 -9.61 -7.59 7.53
N PRO A 89 -10.73 -7.91 8.19
CA PRO A 89 -11.24 -7.13 9.32
C PRO A 89 -10.40 -7.41 10.60
N PRO A 90 -10.32 -6.46 11.55
CA PRO A 90 -9.44 -6.60 12.70
C PRO A 90 -10.09 -7.41 13.85
N ALA A 91 -9.46 -8.51 14.22
CA ALA A 91 -9.59 -9.24 15.49
C ALA A 91 -8.37 -10.19 15.56
N GLU A 92 -7.67 -10.44 16.66
CA GLU A 92 -7.58 -9.93 18.03
C GLU A 92 -6.28 -10.59 18.57
N ALA A 93 -5.64 -10.05 19.61
CA ALA A 93 -4.31 -10.52 20.01
C ALA A 93 -4.33 -11.87 20.77
N GLU A 94 -3.42 -12.78 20.45
CA GLU A 94 -3.16 -13.99 21.25
C GLU A 94 -2.66 -13.65 22.66
N ALA A 95 -3.27 -14.30 23.67
CA ALA A 95 -2.66 -14.57 24.97
C ALA A 95 -3.29 -15.82 25.61
N GLU A 96 -2.69 -16.98 25.37
CA GLU A 96 -2.93 -18.22 26.13
C GLU A 96 -1.90 -18.35 27.29
N PRO A 97 -2.05 -19.28 28.28
CA PRO A 97 -3.19 -20.16 28.60
C PRO A 97 -3.62 -20.21 30.09
N ALA A 98 -4.95 -20.32 30.34
CA ALA A 98 -5.67 -21.16 31.34
C ALA A 98 -5.29 -21.18 32.86
N PRO A 99 -6.10 -21.76 33.79
CA PRO A 99 -7.49 -22.27 33.68
C PRO A 99 -8.46 -21.76 34.78
N SER A 100 -9.74 -22.20 34.67
CA SER A 100 -10.74 -22.34 35.74
C SER A 100 -11.52 -21.11 36.25
N THR A 101 -12.75 -20.96 35.77
CA THR A 101 -13.95 -21.11 36.63
C THR A 101 -15.09 -21.74 35.85
N ASP A 102 -15.77 -22.69 36.48
CA ASP A 102 -16.92 -23.45 35.96
C ASP A 102 -18.22 -22.65 36.12
N VAL A 103 -18.91 -22.30 35.01
CA VAL A 103 -20.35 -21.97 34.99
C VAL A 103 -21.00 -22.33 33.64
N VAL A 104 -21.64 -23.51 33.61
CA VAL A 104 -23.00 -23.79 33.09
C VAL A 104 -23.51 -23.03 31.83
N VAL A 105 -23.35 -23.67 30.67
CA VAL A 105 -24.41 -24.25 29.81
C VAL A 105 -25.85 -23.66 29.80
N ASP A 106 -26.32 -23.37 28.57
CA ASP A 106 -27.72 -23.35 28.05
C ASP A 106 -28.66 -22.15 28.32
N GLY A 107 -29.39 -21.73 27.26
CA GLY A 107 -30.53 -20.80 27.35
C GLY A 107 -30.67 -19.80 26.18
N PRO A 108 -31.53 -20.05 25.17
CA PRO A 108 -31.79 -19.12 24.07
C PRO A 108 -33.09 -18.29 24.22
N ALA A 109 -32.99 -16.95 24.25
CA ALA A 109 -34.11 -16.01 23.97
C ALA A 109 -33.56 -14.57 23.78
N GLN A 110 -33.67 -13.94 22.61
CA GLN A 110 -34.78 -13.09 22.10
C GLN A 110 -34.64 -11.57 22.48
N PRO A 111 -35.46 -10.63 21.99
CA PRO A 111 -34.99 -9.40 21.33
C PRO A 111 -35.00 -8.14 22.23
N PRO A 112 -34.42 -7.00 21.78
CA PRO A 112 -34.50 -5.74 22.53
C PRO A 112 -35.89 -5.09 22.42
N GLU A 113 -36.66 -5.10 23.51
CA GLU A 113 -37.93 -4.37 23.61
C GLU A 113 -37.88 -3.23 24.66
N SER A 114 -38.26 -2.03 24.23
CA SER A 114 -38.92 -0.91 24.96
C SER A 114 -38.42 -0.34 26.31
N ASP A 115 -38.01 0.95 26.29
CA ASP A 115 -38.25 2.05 27.27
C ASP A 115 -37.75 3.38 26.64
N ALA A 116 -38.28 4.60 26.88
CA ALA A 116 -39.65 5.10 27.13
C ALA A 116 -39.75 6.58 26.65
N PRO A 117 -40.94 7.13 26.33
CA PRO A 117 -41.07 8.37 25.55
C PRO A 117 -41.06 9.65 26.39
N ARG A 118 -40.68 10.79 25.79
CA ARG A 118 -40.89 12.14 26.35
C ARG A 118 -41.25 13.18 25.29
N SER A 119 -42.53 13.26 24.96
CA SER A 119 -43.09 14.41 24.23
C SER A 119 -43.21 15.61 25.17
N ARG A 120 -42.68 16.77 24.78
CA ARG A 120 -43.27 18.06 25.20
C ARG A 120 -43.00 19.15 24.18
N ALA A 121 -44.09 19.58 23.54
CA ALA A 121 -44.12 20.88 22.88
C ALA A 121 -44.04 21.99 23.93
N TRP A 122 -43.33 23.07 23.61
CA TRP A 122 -43.60 24.38 24.17
C TRP A 122 -43.95 25.34 23.04
N SER A 123 -44.87 26.25 23.36
CA SER A 123 -45.49 27.23 22.47
C SER A 123 -44.84 28.60 22.60
#